data_AF-A0A7K2Q560-F1
#
_entry.id   AF-A0A7K2Q560-F1
#
_cell.length_a   1.000
_cell.length_b   1.000
_cell.length_c   1.000
_cell.angle_alpha   90.00
_cell.angle_beta   90.00
_cell.angle_gamma   90.00
#
_symmetry.space_group_name_H-M   'P 1'
#
loop_
_entity.id
_entity.type
_entity.pdbx_description
1 polymer ?
#
loop_
_entity_poly.entity_id
_entity_poly.type
_entity_poly.pdbx_seq_one_letter_code
_entity_poly.pdbx_strand_id
1 'polypeptide(L)'
;ARGLAEARRLVHDLAPPELEGGGGLADALRALDAGPDIEVRFHLEGAAAPLPDRVQSALLRIAQGALANVREHAHARTAALTLSFLGDQVVLDVADDGAGFTEPRPGTRAAAGDRGHGLPAMR
;
A
#
# COMPACT_ATOMS: atom_id res chain seq x y z
N ALA A 1 11.98 12.27 -20.18
CA ALA A 1 11.32 11.65 -19.02
C ALA A 1 10.16 10.68 -19.39
N ARG A 2 10.13 10.07 -20.60
CA ARG A 2 9.10 9.08 -20.99
C ARG A 2 9.38 7.66 -20.46
N GLY A 3 10.64 7.23 -20.43
CA GLY A 3 11.00 5.84 -20.09
C GLY A 3 10.71 5.41 -18.65
N LEU A 4 10.68 6.33 -17.67
CA LEU A 4 10.40 5.97 -16.28
C LEU A 4 8.90 5.72 -16.04
N ALA A 5 8.03 6.46 -16.72
CA ALA A 5 6.58 6.27 -16.64
C ALA A 5 6.13 5.00 -17.37
N GLU A 6 6.77 4.67 -18.50
CA GLU A 6 6.56 3.40 -19.23
C GLU A 6 7.04 2.19 -18.43
N ALA A 7 8.23 2.25 -17.83
CA ALA A 7 8.74 1.20 -16.95
C ALA A 7 7.83 0.99 -15.73
N ARG A 8 7.32 2.08 -15.14
CA ARG A 8 6.40 2.02 -14.00
C ARG A 8 5.06 1.41 -14.41
N ARG A 9 4.53 1.73 -15.60
CA ARG A 9 3.34 1.08 -16.17
C ARG A 9 3.53 -0.42 -16.41
N LEU A 10 4.66 -0.81 -17.00
CA LEU A 10 4.99 -2.24 -17.24
C LEU A 10 5.05 -3.05 -15.94
N VAL A 11 5.63 -2.48 -14.87
CA VAL A 11 5.59 -3.08 -13.52
C VAL A 11 4.16 -3.13 -12.95
N HIS A 12 3.31 -2.15 -13.29
CA HIS A 12 1.90 -2.15 -12.91
C HIS A 12 1.03 -3.16 -13.66
N ASP A 13 1.45 -3.64 -14.84
CA ASP A 13 0.68 -4.61 -15.63
C ASP A 13 0.95 -6.08 -15.24
N LEU A 14 2.02 -6.35 -14.48
CA LEU A 14 2.38 -7.69 -14.00
C LEU A 14 1.68 -8.02 -12.68
N ALA A 15 0.87 -9.08 -12.62
CA ALA A 15 0.32 -9.55 -11.35
C ALA A 15 1.46 -9.75 -10.32
N PRO A 16 1.33 -9.24 -9.09
CA PRO A 16 2.30 -9.51 -8.04
C PRO A 16 2.48 -11.02 -7.83
N PRO A 17 3.72 -11.52 -7.70
CA PRO A 17 3.98 -12.96 -7.57
C PRO A 17 3.28 -13.58 -6.36
N GLU A 18 2.98 -12.78 -5.34
CA GLU A 18 2.27 -13.21 -4.13
C GLU A 18 0.79 -13.61 -4.41
N LEU A 19 0.21 -13.15 -5.53
CA LEU A 19 -1.14 -13.54 -5.95
C LEU A 19 -1.16 -14.78 -6.85
N GLU A 20 -0.02 -15.18 -7.43
CA GLU A 20 0.06 -16.31 -8.37
C GLU A 20 -0.08 -17.67 -7.66
N GLY A 21 0.17 -17.73 -6.34
CA GLY A 21 0.16 -18.95 -5.53
C GLY A 21 -1.22 -19.47 -5.10
N GLY A 22 -2.32 -18.85 -5.52
CA GLY A 22 -3.69 -19.32 -5.27
C GLY A 22 -4.29 -19.01 -3.90
N GLY A 23 -3.54 -18.39 -2.98
CA GLY A 23 -4.08 -17.91 -1.67
C GLY A 23 -4.93 -16.63 -1.77
N GLY A 24 -4.85 -15.91 -2.89
CA GLY A 24 -5.62 -14.69 -3.13
C GLY A 24 -5.17 -13.50 -2.28
N LEU A 25 -5.87 -12.37 -2.42
CA LEU A 25 -5.49 -11.09 -1.82
C LEU A 25 -5.36 -11.13 -0.28
N ALA A 26 -6.28 -11.78 0.43
CA ALA A 26 -6.27 -11.79 1.89
C ALA A 26 -5.03 -12.50 2.45
N ASP A 27 -4.61 -13.60 1.82
CA ASP A 27 -3.40 -14.33 2.22
C ASP A 27 -2.14 -13.54 1.87
N ALA A 28 -2.11 -12.89 0.70
CA ALA A 28 -1.01 -12.02 0.30
C ALA A 28 -0.85 -10.83 1.27
N LEU A 29 -1.95 -10.18 1.68
CA LEU A 29 -1.93 -9.08 2.66
C LEU A 29 -1.49 -9.55 4.05
N ARG A 30 -1.93 -10.74 4.48
CA ARG A 30 -1.53 -11.33 5.77
C ARG A 30 -0.03 -11.65 5.81
N ALA A 31 0.57 -11.95 4.67
CA ALA A 31 1.99 -12.26 4.55
C ALA A 31 2.90 -11.03 4.42
N LEU A 32 2.34 -9.81 4.34
CA LEU A 32 3.14 -8.59 4.22
C LEU A 32 3.90 -8.29 5.51
N ASP A 33 5.12 -7.82 5.32
CA ASP A 33 6.02 -7.37 6.37
C ASP A 33 6.50 -5.94 6.09
N ALA A 34 6.69 -5.16 7.15
CA ALA A 34 7.24 -3.80 7.11
C ALA A 34 8.69 -3.75 7.63
N GLY A 35 9.29 -4.89 7.96
CA GLY A 35 10.65 -5.02 8.46
C GLY A 35 10.70 -5.40 9.94
N PRO A 36 11.89 -5.71 10.47
CA PRO A 36 12.05 -6.37 11.76
C PRO A 36 11.54 -5.58 12.97
N ASP A 37 11.42 -4.26 12.85
CA ASP A 37 11.06 -3.35 13.94
C ASP A 37 9.58 -2.95 13.95
N ILE A 38 8.78 -3.39 12.97
CA ILE A 38 7.37 -3.01 12.81
C ILE A 38 6.50 -4.27 12.76
N GLU A 39 5.62 -4.42 13.73
CA GLU A 39 4.62 -5.48 13.72
C GLU A 39 3.49 -5.13 12.74
N VAL A 40 3.27 -5.97 11.72
CA VAL A 40 2.14 -5.83 10.79
C VAL A 40 0.99 -6.73 11.23
N ARG A 41 -0.18 -6.15 11.47
CA ARG A 41 -1.41 -6.86 11.83
C ARG A 41 -2.39 -6.79 10.67
N PHE A 42 -3.02 -7.92 10.34
CA PHE A 42 -4.03 -7.99 9.28
C PHE A 42 -5.39 -8.41 9.83
N HIS A 43 -6.43 -7.67 9.46
CA HIS A 43 -7.82 -7.97 9.75
C HIS A 43 -8.63 -8.08 8.45
N LEU A 44 -9.49 -9.08 8.39
CA LEU A 44 -10.45 -9.27 7.31
C LEU A 44 -11.86 -9.09 7.89
N GLU A 45 -12.61 -8.17 7.32
CA GLU A 45 -13.98 -7.90 7.72
C GLU A 45 -14.97 -8.23 6.59
N GLY A 46 -16.10 -8.82 6.96
CA GLY A 46 -17.11 -9.30 6.02
C GLY A 46 -16.73 -10.63 5.37
N ALA A 47 -17.58 -11.07 4.45
CA ALA A 47 -17.35 -12.28 3.67
C ALA A 47 -16.54 -11.93 2.43
N ALA A 48 -15.38 -12.57 2.25
CA ALA A 48 -14.55 -12.38 1.07
C ALA A 48 -15.35 -12.69 -0.20
N ALA A 49 -15.38 -11.74 -1.12
CA ALA A 49 -15.98 -11.89 -2.43
C ALA A 49 -14.89 -11.98 -3.51
N PRO A 50 -15.13 -12.69 -4.63
CA PRO A 50 -14.21 -12.68 -5.76
C PRO A 50 -13.98 -11.26 -6.28
N LEU A 51 -12.71 -10.88 -6.41
CA LEU A 51 -12.30 -9.59 -6.97
C LEU A 51 -11.61 -9.80 -8.32
N PRO A 52 -11.80 -8.89 -9.29
CA PRO A 52 -11.00 -8.94 -10.52
C PRO A 52 -9.50 -8.86 -10.20
N ASP A 53 -8.68 -9.63 -10.92
CA ASP A 53 -7.23 -9.73 -10.66
C ASP A 53 -6.52 -8.37 -10.64
N ARG A 54 -6.97 -7.44 -11.50
CA ARG A 54 -6.47 -6.06 -11.54
C ARG A 54 -6.70 -5.31 -10.21
N VAL A 55 -7.83 -5.55 -9.55
CA VAL A 55 -8.19 -4.91 -8.28
C VAL A 55 -7.36 -5.51 -7.16
N GLN A 56 -7.23 -6.84 -7.12
CA GLN A 56 -6.35 -7.53 -6.17
C GLN A 56 -4.91 -7.02 -6.28
N SER A 57 -4.39 -6.96 -7.51
CA SER A 57 -3.04 -6.46 -7.79
C SER A 57 -2.85 -5.00 -7.36
N ALA A 58 -3.84 -4.15 -7.62
CA ALA A 58 -3.80 -2.74 -7.20
C ALA A 58 -3.78 -2.60 -5.68
N LEU A 59 -4.69 -3.29 -4.96
CA LEU A 59 -4.77 -3.26 -3.50
C LEU A 59 -3.49 -3.77 -2.84
N LEU A 60 -2.92 -4.88 -3.34
CA LEU A 60 -1.67 -5.41 -2.81
C LEU A 60 -0.52 -4.41 -2.96
N ARG A 61 -0.39 -3.76 -4.13
CA ARG A 61 0.65 -2.74 -4.34
C ARG A 61 0.43 -1.49 -3.48
N ILE A 62 -0.81 -1.09 -3.26
CA ILE A 62 -1.15 0.01 -2.34
C ILE A 62 -0.68 -0.35 -0.93
N ALA A 63 -0.99 -1.55 -0.44
CA ALA A 63 -0.54 -2.02 0.87
C ALA A 63 0.99 -2.04 0.97
N GLN A 64 1.68 -2.62 -0.01
CA GLN A 64 3.14 -2.67 -0.06
C GLN A 64 3.76 -1.27 -0.03
N GLY A 65 3.23 -0.34 -0.83
CA GLY A 65 3.69 1.05 -0.86
C GLY A 65 3.42 1.79 0.45
N ALA A 66 2.27 1.57 1.06
CA ALA A 66 1.94 2.16 2.35
C ALA A 66 2.87 1.65 3.46
N LEU A 67 3.12 0.35 3.56
CA LEU A 67 4.06 -0.22 4.53
C LEU A 67 5.50 0.24 4.31
N ALA A 68 5.92 0.41 3.04
CA ALA A 68 7.22 1.01 2.74
C ALA A 68 7.32 2.44 3.30
N ASN A 69 6.26 3.25 3.14
CA ASN A 69 6.22 4.59 3.72
C ASN A 69 6.25 4.55 5.26
N VAL A 70 5.52 3.63 5.90
CA VAL A 70 5.54 3.46 7.36
C VAL A 70 6.96 3.16 7.83
N ARG A 71 7.63 2.18 7.19
CA ARG A 71 9.02 1.80 7.49
C ARG A 71 9.99 2.97 7.33
N GLU A 72 9.84 3.74 6.26
CA GLU A 72 10.80 4.78 5.90
C GLU A 72 10.57 6.10 6.64
N HIS A 73 9.34 6.37 7.11
CA HIS A 73 8.96 7.72 7.52
C HIS A 73 8.15 7.81 8.83
N ALA A 74 7.41 6.78 9.24
CA ALA A 74 6.43 6.95 10.32
C ALA A 74 7.04 6.91 11.73
N HIS A 75 8.22 6.30 11.91
CA HIS A 75 8.74 5.93 13.24
C HIS A 75 7.73 5.11 14.08
N ALA A 76 6.89 4.34 13.39
CA ALA A 76 5.89 3.47 13.98
C ALA A 76 6.53 2.19 14.53
N ARG A 77 5.83 1.50 15.43
CA ARG A 77 6.15 0.13 15.88
C ARG A 77 5.09 -0.88 15.44
N THR A 78 3.92 -0.41 15.03
CA THR A 78 2.84 -1.26 14.56
C THR A 78 2.17 -0.63 13.34
N ALA A 79 1.85 -1.47 12.36
CA ALA A 79 0.97 -1.14 11.25
C ALA A 79 -0.22 -2.12 11.22
N ALA A 80 -1.41 -1.61 10.93
CA ALA A 80 -2.63 -2.38 10.79
C ALA A 80 -3.16 -2.27 9.36
N LEU A 81 -3.39 -3.41 8.73
CA LEU A 81 -4.09 -3.56 7.47
C LEU A 81 -5.49 -4.11 7.75
N THR A 82 -6.52 -3.44 7.25
CA THR A 82 -7.91 -3.94 7.34
C THR A 82 -8.49 -4.02 5.93
N LEU A 83 -8.86 -5.22 5.51
CA LEU A 83 -9.57 -5.45 4.24
C LEU A 83 -11.05 -5.71 4.55
N SER A 84 -11.93 -4.81 4.14
CA SER A 84 -13.36 -4.90 4.42
C SER A 84 -14.16 -5.09 3.15
N PHE A 85 -15.01 -6.12 3.12
CA PHE A 85 -15.97 -6.38 2.06
C PHE A 85 -17.35 -5.86 2.46
N LEU A 86 -17.79 -4.77 1.82
CA LEU A 86 -19.01 -4.03 2.14
C LEU A 86 -20.02 -4.14 1.00
N GLY A 87 -20.48 -5.36 0.72
CA GLY A 87 -21.42 -5.63 -0.37
C GLY A 87 -20.77 -5.44 -1.74
N ASP A 88 -21.01 -4.31 -2.40
CA ASP A 88 -20.48 -3.97 -3.73
C ASP A 88 -19.13 -3.26 -3.70
N GLN A 89 -18.59 -3.01 -2.50
CA GLN A 89 -17.34 -2.30 -2.28
C GLN A 89 -16.32 -3.16 -1.54
N VAL A 90 -15.05 -2.92 -1.87
CA VAL A 90 -13.91 -3.41 -1.11
C VAL A 90 -13.11 -2.20 -0.64
N VAL A 91 -12.77 -2.18 0.65
CA VAL A 91 -11.98 -1.11 1.27
C VAL A 91 -10.73 -1.72 1.87
N LEU A 92 -9.58 -1.08 1.64
CA LEU A 92 -8.33 -1.40 2.28
C LEU A 92 -7.87 -0.19 3.10
N ASP A 93 -7.89 -0.34 4.41
CA ASP A 93 -7.37 0.65 5.34
C ASP A 93 -5.96 0.25 5.80
N VAL A 94 -5.06 1.23 5.82
CA VAL A 94 -3.70 1.10 6.35
C VAL A 94 -3.50 2.17 7.41
N ALA A 95 -3.25 1.75 8.65
CA ALA A 95 -3.01 2.64 9.77
C ALA A 95 -1.69 2.27 10.46
N ASP A 96 -1.01 3.25 11.04
CA ASP A 96 0.20 3.06 11.83
C ASP A 96 0.12 3.89 13.13
N ASP A 97 0.94 3.52 14.12
CA ASP A 97 1.04 4.23 15.41
C ASP A 97 2.17 5.28 15.44
N GLY A 98 2.62 5.72 14.26
CA GLY A 98 3.75 6.62 14.08
C GLY A 98 3.42 8.11 14.25
N ALA A 99 4.39 8.95 13.90
CA ALA A 99 4.37 10.39 14.10
C ALA A 99 3.48 11.18 13.11
N GLY A 100 2.88 10.50 12.12
CA GLY A 100 2.10 11.12 11.05
C GLY A 100 2.94 11.90 10.03
N PHE A 101 2.27 12.56 9.07
CA PHE A 101 2.93 13.33 8.01
C PHE A 101 3.06 14.80 8.39
N THR A 102 4.27 15.36 8.28
CA THR A 102 4.42 16.82 8.32
C THR A 102 4.11 17.36 6.91
N GLU A 103 2.94 17.96 6.70
CA GLU A 103 2.67 18.65 5.45
C GLU A 103 3.69 19.80 5.29
N PRO A 104 4.38 19.92 4.13
CA PRO A 104 5.15 21.11 3.86
C PRO A 104 4.19 22.29 3.87
N ARG A 105 4.47 23.30 4.72
CA ARG A 105 3.70 24.55 4.73
C ARG A 105 3.53 25.05 3.29
N PRO A 106 2.31 25.40 2.84
CA PRO A 106 2.12 25.95 1.52
C PRO A 106 2.98 27.21 1.36
N GLY A 107 4.03 27.13 0.53
CA GLY A 107 4.97 28.23 0.28
C GLY A 107 6.45 27.86 0.39
N THR A 108 6.82 26.76 1.06
CA THR A 108 8.22 26.28 1.06
C THR A 108 8.43 25.33 -0.12
N ARG A 109 9.07 25.81 -1.19
CA ARG A 109 9.72 24.91 -2.16
C ARG A 109 10.81 24.15 -1.41
N ALA A 110 10.53 22.89 -1.06
CA ALA A 110 11.59 21.97 -0.67
C ALA A 110 12.62 21.94 -1.80
N ALA A 111 13.90 22.07 -1.44
CA ALA A 111 15.00 21.99 -2.39
C ALA A 111 14.86 20.71 -3.22
N ALA A 112 15.10 20.81 -4.52
CA ALA A 112 15.00 19.72 -5.48
C ALA A 112 15.84 18.52 -5.00
N GLY A 113 15.19 17.52 -4.43
CA GLY A 113 15.83 16.37 -3.79
C GLY A 113 14.84 15.45 -3.08
N ASP A 114 13.71 15.99 -2.61
CA ASP A 114 12.73 15.20 -1.87
C ASP A 114 11.65 14.61 -2.80
N ARG A 115 11.75 13.30 -3.06
CA ARG A 115 10.85 12.55 -3.96
C ARG A 115 9.56 12.16 -3.23
N GLY A 116 8.81 13.15 -2.77
CA GLY A 116 7.46 12.96 -2.22
C GLY A 116 6.42 12.81 -3.34
N HIS A 117 6.29 11.61 -3.91
CA HIS A 117 5.25 11.29 -4.92
C HIS A 117 4.19 10.28 -4.45
N GLY A 118 4.22 9.87 -3.18
CA GLY A 118 3.36 8.78 -2.67
C GLY A 118 1.88 9.15 -2.53
N LEU A 119 1.58 10.31 -1.94
CA LEU A 119 0.21 10.69 -1.59
C LEU A 119 -0.65 11.16 -2.79
N PRO A 120 -0.13 11.93 -3.77
CA PRO A 120 -0.94 12.37 -4.92
C PRO A 120 -1.26 11.25 -5.92
N ALA A 121 -0.57 10.11 -5.85
CA ALA A 121 -0.76 8.97 -6.75
C ALA A 121 -1.85 7.97 -6.24
N MET A 122 -2.32 8.14 -5.00
CA MET A 122 -3.38 7.35 -4.39
C MET A 122 -4.73 8.05 -4.54
N ARG A 123 -5.18 8.26 -5.79
CA ARG A 123 -6.54 8.68 -6.13
C ARG A 123 -7.07 7.86 -7.29
#